data_AF-A0AAV8YPD2-F1
#
_entry.id   AF-A0AAV8YPD2-F1
#
_cell.length_a   1.000
_cell.length_b   1.000
_cell.length_c   1.000
_cell.angle_alpha   90.00
_cell.angle_beta   90.00
_cell.angle_gamma   90.00
#
_symmetry.space_group_name_H-M   'P 1'
#
loop_
_entity.id
_entity.type
_entity.pdbx_description
1 polymer ?
#
loop_
_entity_poly.entity_id
_entity_poly.type
_entity_poly.pdbx_seq_one_letter_code
_entity_poly.pdbx_strand_id
1 'polypeptide(L)'
;MFQKAFWKCCPFNKEIRGEIVATLRKGTPEWFAALKAAVMTSDEFDASFVDFCSEVTNGIPYFSVVFKQIDKLMSDEVVAFLNQNEHPDAAYSRLIFSVYLEVKDLATFNQNLPMGGDHKLLLPRCHEWFEPSVSCWLNVCKGKALQRAEFEGKPRGWAW
;
A
#
# COMPACT_ATOMS: atom_id res chain seq x y z
N MET A 1 -12.74 37.02 -1.77
CA MET A 1 -14.16 37.29 -2.11
C MET A 1 -14.54 36.72 -3.48
N PHE A 2 -13.70 36.87 -4.52
CA PHE A 2 -13.91 36.34 -5.87
C PHE A 2 -14.10 34.81 -5.95
N GLN A 3 -13.30 34.01 -5.23
CA GLN A 3 -13.37 32.54 -5.27
C GLN A 3 -14.72 31.97 -4.79
N LYS A 4 -15.30 32.53 -3.72
CA LYS A 4 -16.61 32.09 -3.19
C LYS A 4 -17.77 32.47 -4.12
N ALA A 5 -17.65 33.60 -4.82
CA ALA A 5 -18.65 34.04 -5.81
C ALA A 5 -18.56 33.24 -7.11
N PHE A 6 -17.34 33.00 -7.62
CA PHE A 6 -17.09 32.11 -8.75
C PHE A 6 -17.67 30.71 -8.51
N TRP A 7 -17.50 30.18 -7.29
CA TRP A 7 -18.03 28.87 -6.89
C TRP A 7 -19.55 28.73 -7.01
N LYS A 8 -20.29 29.78 -6.64
CA LYS A 8 -21.76 29.80 -6.69
C LYS A 8 -22.30 30.10 -8.09
N CYS A 9 -21.54 30.83 -8.90
CA CYS A 9 -22.02 31.36 -10.17
C CYS A 9 -21.47 30.64 -11.40
N CYS A 10 -20.38 29.87 -11.28
CA CYS A 10 -19.78 29.18 -12.42
C CYS A 10 -20.57 27.89 -12.75
N PRO A 11 -21.29 27.83 -13.88
CA PRO A 11 -22.12 26.68 -14.25
C PRO A 11 -21.29 25.41 -14.48
N PHE A 12 -20.01 25.56 -14.81
CA PHE A 12 -19.08 24.48 -15.12
C PHE A 12 -18.29 23.97 -13.91
N ASN A 13 -18.40 24.60 -12.72
CA ASN A 13 -17.59 24.24 -11.55
C ASN A 13 -17.75 22.76 -11.14
N LYS A 14 -18.95 22.19 -11.28
CA LYS A 14 -19.18 20.76 -11.00
C LYS A 14 -18.61 19.85 -12.09
N GLU A 15 -18.75 20.22 -13.36
CA GLU A 15 -18.22 19.46 -14.51
C GLU A 15 -16.70 19.46 -14.52
N ILE A 16 -16.06 20.63 -14.36
CA ILE A 16 -14.60 20.78 -14.28
C ILE A 16 -14.02 19.94 -13.14
N ARG A 17 -14.66 19.91 -11.97
CA ARG A 17 -14.25 19.01 -10.87
C ARG A 17 -14.37 17.54 -11.24
N GLY A 18 -15.44 17.16 -11.93
CA GLY A 18 -15.67 15.80 -12.40
C GLY A 18 -14.59 15.36 -13.39
N GLU A 19 -14.25 16.20 -14.36
CA GLU A 19 -13.21 15.95 -15.36
C GLU A 19 -11.82 15.82 -14.75
N ILE A 20 -11.48 16.68 -13.79
CA ILE A 20 -10.20 16.59 -13.06
C ILE A 20 -10.13 15.28 -12.28
N VAL A 21 -11.18 14.91 -11.55
CA VAL A 21 -11.22 13.64 -10.80
C VAL A 21 -11.15 12.44 -11.74
N ALA A 22 -11.84 12.48 -12.89
CA ALA A 22 -11.79 11.43 -13.89
C ALA A 22 -10.38 11.29 -14.49
N THR A 23 -9.74 12.41 -14.80
CA THR A 23 -8.37 12.46 -15.32
C THR A 23 -7.38 11.90 -14.30
N LEU A 24 -7.50 12.28 -13.02
CA LEU A 24 -6.67 11.72 -11.95
C LEU A 24 -6.88 10.20 -11.82
N ARG A 25 -8.13 9.74 -11.77
CA ARG A 25 -8.44 8.31 -11.67
C ARG A 25 -7.90 7.50 -12.84
N LYS A 26 -7.84 8.08 -14.04
CA LYS A 26 -7.26 7.44 -15.23
C LYS A 26 -5.73 7.51 -15.24
N GLY A 27 -5.15 8.64 -14.87
CA GLY A 27 -3.71 8.86 -14.88
C GLY A 27 -2.96 8.16 -13.74
N THR A 28 -3.60 7.96 -12.58
CA THR A 28 -2.94 7.29 -11.44
C THR A 28 -2.51 5.85 -11.76
N PRO A 29 -3.32 4.98 -12.39
CA PRO A 29 -2.87 3.67 -12.85
C PRO A 29 -1.69 3.71 -13.83
N GLU A 30 -1.71 4.66 -14.79
CA GLU A 30 -0.64 4.81 -15.79
C GLU A 30 0.67 5.25 -15.12
N TRP A 31 0.61 6.26 -14.24
CA TRP A 31 1.73 6.68 -13.41
C TRP A 31 2.22 5.56 -12.50
N PHE A 32 1.31 4.83 -11.86
CA PHE A 32 1.66 3.72 -10.97
C PHE A 32 2.36 2.61 -11.74
N ALA A 33 1.87 2.24 -12.93
CA ALA A 33 2.53 1.27 -13.80
C ALA A 33 3.90 1.76 -14.28
N ALA A 34 4.03 3.04 -14.63
CA ALA A 34 5.31 3.64 -15.00
C ALA A 34 6.29 3.68 -13.81
N LEU A 35 5.84 4.04 -12.61
CA LEU A 35 6.62 4.00 -11.37
C LEU A 35 7.06 2.57 -11.03
N LYS A 36 6.15 1.59 -11.16
CA LYS A 36 6.46 0.16 -11.03
C LYS A 36 7.55 -0.28 -12.00
N ALA A 37 7.55 0.27 -13.22
CA ALA A 37 8.57 -0.01 -14.22
C ALA A 37 9.88 0.76 -14.00
N ALA A 38 9.82 1.89 -13.30
CA ALA A 38 10.88 2.88 -13.22
C ALA A 38 11.58 2.93 -11.85
N VAL A 39 11.47 1.91 -10.99
CA VAL A 39 12.06 1.84 -9.65
C VAL A 39 13.54 2.28 -9.65
N MET A 40 13.77 3.60 -9.51
CA MET A 40 14.89 4.31 -8.88
C MET A 40 14.87 5.83 -9.21
N THR A 41 15.22 6.59 -8.15
CA THR A 41 15.81 7.94 -8.09
C THR A 41 15.03 9.15 -8.60
N SER A 42 14.57 9.98 -7.65
CA SER A 42 15.13 11.34 -7.46
C SER A 42 14.54 11.98 -6.21
N ASP A 43 15.41 12.43 -5.32
CA ASP A 43 15.11 13.44 -4.32
C ASP A 43 14.97 14.78 -5.04
N GLU A 44 13.77 15.36 -5.03
CA GLU A 44 13.55 16.82 -5.04
C GLU A 44 12.04 17.06 -4.91
N PHE A 45 11.59 17.15 -3.66
CA PHE A 45 10.23 17.56 -3.35
C PHE A 45 10.30 18.93 -2.67
N ASP A 46 9.96 20.00 -3.40
CA ASP A 46 9.93 21.36 -2.86
C ASP A 46 8.53 21.71 -2.33
N ALA A 47 8.49 22.26 -1.12
CA ALA A 47 7.28 22.71 -0.44
C ALA A 47 6.50 23.78 -1.23
N SER A 48 7.17 24.53 -2.11
CA SER A 48 6.56 25.53 -2.99
C SER A 48 5.56 24.92 -4.01
N PHE A 49 5.77 23.67 -4.42
CA PHE A 49 4.88 22.97 -5.35
C PHE A 49 3.55 22.58 -4.69
N VAL A 50 3.58 22.24 -3.40
CA VAL A 50 2.39 21.85 -2.63
C VAL A 50 1.45 23.05 -2.45
N ASP A 51 1.99 24.24 -2.17
CA ASP A 51 1.21 25.47 -2.05
C ASP A 51 0.62 25.91 -3.40
N PHE A 52 1.38 25.82 -4.49
CA PHE A 52 0.88 26.10 -5.84
C PHE A 52 -0.26 25.14 -6.24
N CYS A 53 -0.11 23.84 -5.98
CA CYS A 53 -1.19 22.88 -6.21
C CYS A 53 -2.42 23.24 -5.37
N SER A 54 -2.26 23.46 -4.06
CA SER A 54 -3.34 23.84 -3.15
C SER A 54 -4.20 24.99 -3.69
N GLU A 55 -3.59 26.06 -4.22
CA GLU A 55 -4.31 27.20 -4.79
C GLU A 55 -5.05 26.87 -6.09
N VAL A 56 -4.50 26.00 -6.94
CA VAL A 56 -5.07 25.60 -8.24
C VAL A 56 -6.16 24.52 -8.09
N THR A 57 -6.10 23.72 -7.04
CA THR A 57 -6.97 22.53 -6.82
C THR A 57 -8.45 22.86 -6.60
N ASN A 58 -8.79 24.12 -6.34
CA ASN A 58 -10.16 24.58 -6.10
C ASN A 58 -10.90 23.73 -5.03
N GLY A 59 -10.22 23.09 -4.08
CA GLY A 59 -10.85 22.23 -3.07
C GLY A 59 -11.24 20.83 -3.56
N ILE A 60 -10.65 20.34 -4.66
CA ILE A 60 -10.65 18.91 -4.97
C ILE A 60 -9.64 18.23 -4.03
N PRO A 61 -9.98 17.14 -3.33
CA PRO A 61 -9.05 16.47 -2.42
C PRO A 61 -8.17 15.49 -3.19
N TYR A 62 -7.19 16.00 -3.94
CA TYR A 62 -6.30 15.20 -4.82
C TYR A 62 -5.65 14.04 -4.07
N PHE A 63 -5.07 14.32 -2.90
CA PHE A 63 -4.50 13.30 -2.04
C PHE A 63 -5.52 12.20 -1.74
N SER A 64 -6.76 12.54 -1.36
CA SER A 64 -7.79 11.53 -1.08
C SER A 64 -8.21 10.72 -2.30
N VAL A 65 -8.29 11.34 -3.49
CA VAL A 65 -8.65 10.64 -4.72
C VAL A 65 -7.54 9.67 -5.14
N VAL A 66 -6.29 10.14 -5.11
CA VAL A 66 -5.11 9.36 -5.50
C VAL A 66 -4.83 8.27 -4.47
N PHE A 67 -4.82 8.60 -3.18
CA PHE A 67 -4.57 7.63 -2.11
C PHE A 67 -5.60 6.49 -2.10
N LYS A 68 -6.89 6.79 -2.31
CA LYS A 68 -7.93 5.74 -2.45
C LYS A 68 -7.72 4.85 -3.67
N GLN A 69 -7.16 5.39 -4.75
CA GLN A 69 -6.84 4.60 -5.93
C GLN A 69 -5.60 3.73 -5.68
N ILE A 70 -4.58 4.27 -5.02
CA ILE A 70 -3.38 3.53 -4.60
C ILE A 70 -3.74 2.43 -3.61
N ASP A 71 -4.60 2.70 -2.64
CA ASP A 71 -5.11 1.73 -1.66
C ASP A 71 -5.64 0.47 -2.34
N LYS A 72 -6.48 0.65 -3.36
CA LYS A 72 -7.02 -0.46 -4.14
C LYS A 72 -5.96 -1.16 -4.97
N LEU A 73 -5.16 -0.41 -5.74
CA LEU A 73 -4.13 -0.98 -6.62
C LEU A 73 -3.08 -1.78 -5.84
N MET A 74 -2.63 -1.25 -4.70
CA MET A 74 -1.68 -1.93 -3.82
C MET A 74 -2.29 -3.19 -3.21
N SER A 75 -3.53 -3.12 -2.73
CA SER A 75 -4.23 -4.30 -2.20
C SER A 75 -4.32 -5.40 -3.27
N ASP A 76 -4.76 -5.06 -4.48
CA ASP A 76 -4.92 -6.04 -5.56
C ASP A 76 -3.56 -6.68 -5.95
N GLU A 77 -2.49 -5.88 -6.05
CA GLU A 77 -1.16 -6.36 -6.43
C GLU A 77 -0.52 -7.25 -5.35
N VAL A 78 -0.56 -6.81 -4.08
CA VAL A 78 0.05 -7.55 -2.97
C VAL A 78 -0.69 -8.87 -2.76
N VAL A 79 -2.03 -8.87 -2.83
CA VAL A 79 -2.81 -10.11 -2.73
C VAL A 79 -2.49 -11.04 -3.90
N ALA A 80 -2.36 -10.53 -5.12
CA ALA A 80 -1.97 -11.35 -6.27
C ALA A 80 -0.56 -11.95 -6.09
N PHE A 81 0.40 -11.17 -5.60
CA PHE A 81 1.75 -11.63 -5.31
C PHE A 81 1.79 -12.75 -4.24
N LEU A 82 1.04 -12.58 -3.14
CA LEU A 82 0.99 -13.55 -2.05
C LEU A 82 0.31 -14.87 -2.49
N ASN A 83 -0.68 -14.79 -3.38
CA ASN A 83 -1.37 -15.97 -3.92
C ASN A 83 -0.53 -16.78 -4.92
N GLN A 84 0.53 -16.21 -5.50
CA GLN A 84 1.35 -16.90 -6.51
C GLN A 84 2.39 -17.86 -5.93
N ASN A 85 2.70 -17.78 -4.63
CA ASN A 85 3.83 -18.48 -4.02
C ASN A 85 3.40 -19.30 -2.80
N GLU A 86 3.12 -20.59 -3.00
CA GLU A 86 2.70 -21.52 -1.95
C GLU A 86 3.85 -22.00 -1.04
N HIS A 87 5.11 -21.89 -1.47
CA HIS A 87 6.24 -22.48 -0.75
C HIS A 87 7.22 -21.45 -0.20
N PRO A 88 7.15 -21.14 1.10
CA PRO A 88 8.09 -20.23 1.74
C PRO A 88 9.44 -20.89 1.95
N ASP A 89 10.40 -20.57 1.09
CA ASP A 89 11.81 -20.68 1.44
C ASP A 89 12.25 -19.48 2.31
N ALA A 90 13.52 -19.48 2.74
CA ALA A 90 14.04 -18.42 3.60
C ALA A 90 14.12 -17.06 2.88
N ALA A 91 14.29 -17.04 1.56
CA ALA A 91 14.37 -15.81 0.78
C ALA A 91 12.98 -15.19 0.61
N TYR A 92 11.99 -16.01 0.24
CA TYR A 92 10.59 -15.63 0.13
C TYR A 92 10.04 -15.14 1.47
N SER A 93 10.37 -15.81 2.57
CA SER A 93 9.96 -15.37 3.91
C SER A 93 10.48 -13.95 4.23
N ARG A 94 11.77 -13.66 3.93
CA ARG A 94 12.33 -12.31 4.12
C ARG A 94 11.66 -11.29 3.21
N LEU A 95 11.40 -11.65 1.96
CA LEU A 95 10.74 -10.77 1.00
C LEU A 95 9.34 -10.39 1.48
N ILE A 96 8.54 -11.35 1.96
CA ILE A 96 7.20 -11.07 2.51
C ILE A 96 7.25 -10.07 3.66
N PHE A 97 8.17 -10.26 4.63
CA PHE A 97 8.31 -9.33 5.74
C PHE A 97 8.74 -7.94 5.28
N SER A 98 9.63 -7.85 4.28
CA SER A 98 10.02 -6.58 3.68
C SER A 98 8.83 -5.88 3.04
N VAL A 99 8.05 -6.59 2.21
CA VAL A 99 6.84 -6.05 1.57
C VAL A 99 5.82 -5.60 2.62
N TYR A 100 5.61 -6.38 3.68
CA TYR A 100 4.71 -6.00 4.77
C TYR A 100 5.11 -4.68 5.44
N LEU A 101 6.40 -4.48 5.72
CA LEU A 101 6.88 -3.24 6.36
C LEU A 101 6.66 -2.02 5.46
N GLU A 102 6.98 -2.12 4.18
CA GLU A 102 6.77 -1.04 3.20
C GLU A 102 5.28 -0.72 3.03
N VAL A 103 4.42 -1.74 2.90
CA VAL A 103 2.97 -1.57 2.79
C VAL A 103 2.38 -0.95 4.05
N LYS A 104 2.89 -1.35 5.22
CA LYS A 104 2.46 -0.80 6.52
C LYS A 104 2.87 0.65 6.68
N ASP A 105 4.07 1.03 6.24
CA ASP A 105 4.51 2.42 6.23
C ASP A 105 3.63 3.26 5.31
N LEU A 106 3.37 2.78 4.08
CA LEU A 106 2.44 3.42 3.15
C LEU A 106 1.02 3.57 3.74
N ALA A 107 0.55 2.60 4.52
CA ALA A 107 -0.76 2.67 5.16
C ALA A 107 -0.87 3.86 6.13
N THR A 108 0.23 4.32 6.75
CA THR A 108 0.21 5.43 7.72
C THR A 108 -0.28 6.74 7.10
N PHE A 109 -0.07 6.94 5.79
CA PHE A 109 -0.50 8.13 5.07
C PHE A 109 -2.03 8.33 5.05
N ASN A 110 -2.81 7.30 5.43
CA ASN A 110 -4.26 7.44 5.61
C ASN A 110 -4.64 8.56 6.60
N GLN A 111 -3.76 8.88 7.56
CA GLN A 111 -3.98 9.93 8.56
C GLN A 111 -4.14 11.33 7.95
N ASN A 112 -3.68 11.51 6.71
CA ASN A 112 -3.79 12.76 5.97
C ASN A 112 -5.13 12.89 5.23
N LEU A 113 -6.03 11.90 5.35
CA LEU A 113 -7.36 11.96 4.77
C LEU A 113 -8.30 12.83 5.62
N PRO A 114 -9.27 13.53 5.00
CA PRO A 114 -10.34 14.20 5.72
C PRO A 114 -11.13 13.22 6.60
N MET A 115 -11.59 13.68 7.77
CA MET A 115 -12.37 12.86 8.71
C MET A 115 -13.55 12.16 8.00
N GLY A 116 -13.67 10.83 8.16
CA GLY A 116 -14.69 10.01 7.49
C GLY A 116 -14.32 9.53 6.07
N GLY A 117 -13.12 9.84 5.59
CA GLY A 117 -12.61 9.40 4.29
C GLY A 117 -12.06 7.97 4.26
N ASP A 118 -11.98 7.32 5.41
CA ASP A 118 -11.20 6.12 5.75
C ASP A 118 -12.01 4.82 5.86
N HIS A 119 -13.34 4.91 5.97
CA HIS A 119 -14.23 3.78 6.32
C HIS A 119 -14.26 2.59 5.32
N LYS A 120 -13.52 2.65 4.22
CA LYS A 120 -13.45 1.58 3.19
C LYS A 120 -12.04 1.27 2.71
N LEU A 121 -11.02 1.77 3.39
CA LEU A 121 -9.63 1.54 2.99
C LEU A 121 -9.18 0.14 3.37
N LEU A 122 -8.36 -0.45 2.50
CA LEU A 122 -7.83 -1.79 2.66
C LEU A 122 -6.42 -1.78 3.28
N LEU A 123 -5.60 -0.78 2.96
CA LEU A 123 -4.23 -0.61 3.48
C LEU A 123 -4.14 -0.57 5.01
N PRO A 124 -5.04 0.11 5.76
CA PRO A 124 -4.98 0.08 7.23
C PRO A 124 -5.15 -1.34 7.81
N ARG A 125 -5.75 -2.23 7.04
CA ARG A 125 -5.98 -3.64 7.36
C ARG A 125 -5.04 -4.57 6.59
N CYS A 126 -3.92 -4.05 6.07
CA CYS A 126 -2.99 -4.82 5.24
C CYS A 126 -2.44 -6.08 5.93
N HIS A 127 -2.39 -6.10 7.26
CA HIS A 127 -1.96 -7.26 8.05
C HIS A 127 -2.77 -8.52 7.74
N GLU A 128 -4.05 -8.38 7.39
CA GLU A 128 -4.94 -9.50 7.02
C GLU A 128 -4.48 -10.19 5.73
N TRP A 129 -3.83 -9.46 4.82
CA TRP A 129 -3.35 -10.03 3.56
C TRP A 129 -2.21 -11.03 3.78
N PHE A 130 -1.39 -10.79 4.80
CA PHE A 130 -0.19 -11.57 5.10
C PHE A 130 -0.46 -12.74 6.06
N GLU A 131 -1.63 -12.80 6.70
CA GLU A 131 -1.98 -13.85 7.67
C GLU A 131 -1.71 -15.27 7.13
N PRO A 132 -2.16 -15.65 5.91
CA PRO A 132 -1.93 -17.00 5.40
C PRO A 132 -0.44 -17.36 5.26
N SER A 133 0.37 -16.42 4.77
CA SER A 133 1.81 -16.60 4.58
C SER A 133 2.54 -16.72 5.92
N VAL A 134 2.18 -15.89 6.91
CA VAL A 134 2.75 -15.93 8.25
C VAL A 134 2.36 -17.22 8.98
N SER A 135 1.11 -17.67 8.87
CA SER A 135 0.67 -18.95 9.44
C SER A 135 1.41 -20.14 8.85
N CYS A 136 1.61 -20.16 7.53
CA CYS A 136 2.41 -21.18 6.86
C CYS A 136 3.86 -21.19 7.38
N TRP A 137 4.49 -20.01 7.46
CA TRP A 137 5.84 -19.87 8.00
C TRP A 137 5.96 -20.37 9.45
N LEU A 138 5.00 -20.02 10.32
CA LEU A 138 4.97 -20.49 11.72
C LEU A 138 4.85 -22.02 11.81
N ASN A 139 4.06 -22.65 10.94
CA ASN A 139 3.95 -24.11 10.88
C ASN A 139 5.28 -24.78 10.49
N VAL A 140 6.01 -24.21 9.53
CA VAL A 140 7.36 -24.67 9.15
C VAL A 140 8.34 -24.52 10.31
N CYS A 141 8.31 -23.38 11.00
CA CYS A 141 9.14 -23.13 12.19
C CYS A 141 8.86 -24.13 13.30
N LYS A 142 7.57 -24.41 13.58
CA LYS A 142 7.14 -25.42 14.55
C LYS A 142 7.68 -26.81 14.19
N GLY A 143 7.53 -27.24 12.94
CA GLY A 143 8.05 -28.54 12.48
C GLY A 143 9.56 -28.67 12.65
N LYS A 144 10.32 -27.64 12.27
CA LYS A 144 11.79 -27.62 12.43
C LYS A 144 12.21 -27.59 13.90
N ALA A 145 11.49 -26.87 14.76
CA ALA A 145 11.77 -26.83 16.19
C ALA A 145 11.56 -28.20 16.86
N LEU A 146 10.46 -28.88 16.53
CA LEU A 146 10.16 -30.23 17.03
C LEU A 146 11.23 -31.25 16.60
N GLN A 147 11.65 -31.23 15.33
CA GLN A 147 12.74 -32.09 14.85
C GLN A 147 14.04 -31.88 15.64
N ARG A 148 14.39 -30.63 15.95
CA ARG A 148 15.60 -30.35 16.76
C ARG A 148 15.48 -30.87 18.19
N ALA A 149 14.32 -30.69 18.81
CA ALA A 149 14.05 -31.19 20.16
C ALA A 149 14.07 -32.73 20.23
N GLU A 150 13.54 -33.43 19.21
CA GLU A 150 13.61 -34.89 19.12
C GLU A 150 15.05 -35.39 18.91
N PHE A 151 15.88 -34.66 18.15
CA PHE A 151 17.30 -34.98 17.98
C PHE A 151 18.12 -34.75 19.26
N GLU A 152 17.80 -33.73 20.05
CA GLU A 152 18.46 -33.48 21.35
C GLU A 152 18.03 -34.46 22.45
N GLY A 153 16.85 -35.08 22.33
CA GLY A 153 16.36 -36.13 23.22
C GLY A 153 16.92 -37.53 22.96
N LYS A 154 17.70 -37.74 21.89
CA LYS A 154 18.30 -39.04 21.57
C LYS A 154 19.66 -39.16 22.28
N PRO A 155 19.86 -40.12 23.21
CA PRO A 155 21.15 -40.26 23.89
C PRO A 155 22.26 -40.52 22.86
N ARG A 156 23.32 -39.71 22.93
CA ARG A 156 24.58 -39.96 22.22
C ARG A 156 25.26 -41.17 22.86
N GLY A 157 25.06 -42.34 22.26
CA GLY A 157 25.51 -43.65 22.70
C GLY A 157 24.35 -44.60 22.44
N TRP A 158 24.45 -45.65 21.64
CA TRP A 158 25.45 -46.70 21.67
C TRP A 158 25.70 -47.22 20.25
N ALA A 159 26.95 -47.18 19.80
CA ALA A 159 27.47 -48.08 18.78
C ALA A 159 28.74 -48.71 19.39
N TRP A 160 28.64 -49.98 19.76
CA TRP A 160 29.78 -50.88 19.92
C TRP A 160 30.00 -51.58 18.58
#